data_AF-A0A928EZB3-F1
#
_entry.id   AF-A0A928EZB3-F1
#
_cell.length_a   1.000
_cell.length_b   1.000
_cell.length_c   1.000
_cell.angle_alpha   90.00
_cell.angle_beta   90.00
_cell.angle_gamma   90.00
#
_symmetry.space_group_name_H-M   'P 1'
#
loop_
_entity.id
_entity.type
_entity.pdbx_description
1 polymer ?
#
loop_
_entity_poly.entity_id
_entity_poly.type
_entity_poly.pdbx_seq_one_letter_code
_entity_poly.pdbx_strand_id
1 'polypeptide(L)'
;MKRLFRKFRKEKRIVPPMPEWNEIVEMLYDKNLDFLDLTVEKVIYSKDKSKRYVVLKSDKGFFTYRLEKIYQLDEEEWSYRSSYDMTTAFWQHVDNASRSIFSNLDDALKELEQEAEYKGFSS
;
A
#
# COMPACT_ATOMS: atom_id res chain seq x y z
N MET A 1 -42.02 -35.77 14.61
CA MET A 1 -40.80 -35.55 13.79
C MET A 1 -39.79 -34.74 14.59
N LYS A 2 -38.64 -35.33 14.96
CA LYS A 2 -37.57 -34.63 15.69
C LYS A 2 -36.76 -33.79 14.69
N ARG A 3 -36.85 -32.47 14.76
CA ARG A 3 -36.00 -31.56 13.96
C ARG A 3 -34.57 -31.59 14.52
N LEU A 4 -33.66 -32.25 13.81
CA LEU A 4 -32.22 -32.18 14.08
C LEU A 4 -31.75 -30.75 13.76
N PHE A 5 -31.51 -29.94 14.79
CA PHE A 5 -30.76 -28.71 14.63
C PHE A 5 -29.30 -29.07 14.37
N ARG A 6 -28.89 -29.05 13.10
CA ARG A 6 -27.50 -29.16 12.68
C ARG A 6 -26.79 -27.90 13.18
N LYS A 7 -26.17 -27.98 14.36
CA LYS A 7 -25.30 -26.93 14.89
C LYS A 7 -24.12 -26.78 13.93
N PHE A 8 -24.13 -25.72 13.13
CA PHE A 8 -22.92 -25.27 12.46
C PHE A 8 -21.91 -24.89 13.55
N ARG A 9 -20.94 -25.77 13.81
CA ARG A 9 -19.71 -25.37 14.48
C ARG A 9 -19.04 -24.38 13.55
N LYS A 10 -19.05 -23.10 13.89
CA LYS A 10 -18.07 -22.16 13.34
C LYS A 10 -16.71 -22.74 13.71
N GLU A 11 -16.00 -23.31 12.74
CA GLU A 11 -14.59 -23.63 12.93
C GLU A 11 -13.91 -22.36 13.41
N LYS A 12 -13.26 -22.44 14.57
CA LYS A 12 -12.39 -21.35 15.03
C LYS A 12 -11.26 -21.28 14.02
N ARG A 13 -11.34 -20.34 13.09
CA ARG A 13 -10.26 -20.05 12.15
C ARG A 13 -9.04 -19.65 12.98
N ILE A 14 -7.97 -20.41 12.82
CA ILE A 14 -6.70 -20.13 13.49
C ILE A 14 -6.00 -19.10 12.61
N VAL A 15 -5.97 -17.86 13.08
CA VAL A 15 -5.17 -16.80 12.47
C VAL A 15 -3.71 -17.10 12.83
N PRO A 16 -2.77 -17.05 11.87
CA PRO A 16 -1.35 -17.17 12.20
C PRO A 16 -0.90 -16.02 13.12
N PRO A 17 0.27 -16.12 13.78
CA PRO A 17 0.80 -15.01 14.57
C PRO A 17 1.17 -13.83 13.68
N MET A 18 0.95 -12.60 14.16
CA MET A 18 1.29 -11.38 13.43
C MET A 18 2.82 -11.32 13.22
N PRO A 19 3.30 -11.13 11.98
CA PRO A 19 4.73 -10.93 11.73
C PRO A 19 5.23 -9.63 12.38
N GLU A 20 6.53 -9.58 12.62
CA GLU A 20 7.15 -8.36 13.15
C GLU A 20 7.13 -7.23 12.11
N TRP A 21 7.17 -5.97 12.56
CA TRP A 21 7.05 -4.81 11.66
C TRP A 21 8.04 -4.83 10.49
N ASN A 22 9.31 -5.18 10.75
CA ASN A 22 10.33 -5.26 9.71
C ASN A 22 10.04 -6.37 8.68
N GLU A 23 9.44 -7.48 9.10
CA GLU A 23 9.03 -8.56 8.19
C GLU A 23 7.87 -8.12 7.31
N ILE A 24 6.90 -7.40 7.90
CA ILE A 24 5.77 -6.82 7.16
C ILE A 24 6.27 -5.86 6.07
N VAL A 25 7.22 -5.00 6.41
CA VAL A 25 7.83 -4.06 5.46
C VAL A 25 8.50 -4.80 4.30
N GLU A 26 9.34 -5.80 4.59
CA GLU A 26 10.05 -6.57 3.56
C GLU A 26 9.09 -7.39 2.68
N MET A 27 8.01 -7.96 3.24
CA MET A 27 6.99 -8.67 2.49
C MET A 27 6.26 -7.79 1.45
N LEU A 28 6.16 -6.49 1.72
CA LEU A 28 5.48 -5.51 0.86
C LEU A 28 6.41 -4.76 -0.09
N TYR A 29 7.73 -4.99 -0.02
CA TYR A 29 8.69 -4.35 -0.91
C TYR A 29 8.40 -4.69 -2.38
N ASP A 30 8.37 -3.67 -3.24
CA ASP A 30 7.97 -3.74 -4.66
C ASP A 30 6.61 -4.43 -4.97
N LYS A 31 5.70 -4.52 -3.98
CA LYS A 31 4.34 -5.06 -4.20
C LYS A 31 3.36 -3.98 -4.63
N ASN A 32 2.26 -4.38 -5.28
CA ASN A 32 1.13 -3.54 -5.64
C ASN A 32 1.54 -2.26 -6.40
N LEU A 33 2.39 -2.43 -7.41
CA LEU A 33 2.82 -1.36 -8.31
C LEU A 33 1.97 -1.27 -9.58
N ASP A 34 0.90 -2.06 -9.67
CA ASP A 34 -0.01 -2.03 -10.82
C ASP A 34 -1.07 -0.95 -10.60
N PHE A 35 -1.12 0.02 -11.51
CA PHE A 35 -2.05 1.13 -11.49
C PHE A 35 -2.81 1.18 -12.82
N LEU A 36 -4.14 1.11 -12.75
CA LEU A 36 -5.00 1.23 -13.92
C LEU A 36 -4.67 2.50 -14.72
N ASP A 37 -4.43 2.33 -16.02
CA ASP A 37 -4.16 3.38 -17.01
C ASP A 37 -2.90 4.24 -16.74
N LEU A 38 -2.00 3.80 -15.85
CA LEU A 38 -0.76 4.48 -15.51
C LEU A 38 0.44 3.51 -15.53
N THR A 39 1.56 3.95 -16.06
CA THR A 39 2.84 3.23 -16.00
C THR A 39 3.67 3.74 -14.84
N VAL A 40 4.28 2.83 -14.06
CA VAL A 40 5.25 3.19 -13.02
C VAL A 40 6.59 3.53 -13.67
N GLU A 41 7.00 4.78 -13.54
CA GLU A 41 8.28 5.28 -14.06
C GLU A 41 9.39 5.18 -13.02
N LYS A 42 9.05 5.47 -11.75
CA LYS A 42 10.02 5.46 -10.65
C LYS A 42 9.35 5.19 -9.32
N VAL A 43 10.02 4.46 -8.45
CA VAL A 43 9.62 4.30 -7.04
C VAL A 43 10.75 4.83 -6.16
N ILE A 44 10.40 5.65 -5.17
CA ILE A 44 11.36 6.22 -4.22
C ILE A 44 10.92 5.85 -2.81
N TYR A 45 11.69 5.01 -2.15
CA TYR A 45 11.39 4.53 -0.80
C TYR A 45 11.98 5.44 0.28
N SER A 46 11.31 5.52 1.42
CA SER A 46 11.94 5.99 2.66
C SER A 46 13.05 5.03 3.09
N LYS A 47 13.95 5.49 3.96
CA LYS A 47 15.08 4.69 4.46
C LYS A 47 14.65 3.37 5.12
N ASP A 48 13.55 3.38 5.85
CA ASP A 48 12.94 2.22 6.49
C ASP A 48 11.97 1.45 5.59
N LYS A 49 11.84 1.86 4.32
CA LYS A 49 10.91 1.32 3.31
C LYS A 49 9.43 1.30 3.74
N SER A 50 9.03 2.00 4.81
CA SER A 50 7.63 2.02 5.26
C SER A 50 6.75 2.97 4.45
N LYS A 51 7.37 3.89 3.70
CA LYS A 51 6.72 4.83 2.80
C LYS A 51 7.39 4.78 1.43
N ARG A 52 6.62 5.14 0.40
CA ARG A 52 7.14 5.28 -0.96
C ARG A 52 6.44 6.40 -1.71
N TYR A 53 7.20 7.06 -2.58
CA TYR A 53 6.63 7.78 -3.69
C TYR A 53 6.62 6.90 -4.94
N VAL A 54 5.50 6.84 -5.63
CA VAL A 54 5.36 6.18 -6.92
C VAL A 54 5.14 7.26 -7.97
N VAL A 55 6.11 7.44 -8.87
CA VAL A 55 6.00 8.35 -10.02
C VAL A 55 5.35 7.59 -11.16
N LEU A 56 4.30 8.17 -11.70
CA LEU A 56 3.37 7.55 -12.63
C LEU A 56 3.28 8.36 -13.91
N LYS A 57 3.15 7.68 -15.04
CA LYS A 57 2.91 8.29 -16.35
C LYS A 57 1.62 7.76 -16.95
N SER A 58 0.77 8.66 -17.39
CA SER A 58 -0.46 8.33 -18.11
C SER A 58 -0.19 7.94 -19.57
N ASP A 59 -1.14 7.21 -20.14
CA ASP A 59 -1.22 6.91 -21.58
C ASP A 59 -1.14 8.17 -22.47
N LYS A 60 -1.64 9.30 -21.97
CA LYS A 60 -1.60 10.63 -22.62
C LYS A 60 -0.26 11.35 -22.48
N GLY A 61 0.73 10.74 -21.82
CA GLY A 61 2.09 11.27 -21.70
C GLY A 61 2.32 12.25 -20.55
N PHE A 62 1.32 12.45 -19.68
CA PHE A 62 1.48 13.28 -18.49
C PHE A 62 2.01 12.49 -17.30
N PHE A 63 2.80 13.16 -16.46
CA PHE A 63 3.39 12.61 -15.25
C PHE A 63 2.64 13.09 -14.01
N THR A 64 2.59 12.24 -13.00
CA THR A 64 2.11 12.54 -11.66
C THR A 64 2.87 11.65 -10.66
N TYR A 65 2.62 11.79 -9.37
CA TYR A 65 3.21 10.91 -8.37
C TYR A 65 2.23 10.66 -7.22
N ARG A 66 2.43 9.60 -6.45
CA ARG A 66 1.59 9.21 -5.31
C ARG A 66 2.46 8.92 -4.10
N LEU A 67 2.05 9.38 -2.92
CA LEU A 67 2.68 9.03 -1.65
C LEU A 67 1.89 7.90 -1.06
N GLU A 68 2.56 6.81 -0.73
CA GLU A 68 1.96 5.64 -0.11
C GLU A 68 2.72 5.31 1.17
N LYS A 69 1.99 4.79 2.16
CA LYS A 69 2.54 4.23 3.40
C LYS A 69 2.00 2.83 3.61
N ILE A 70 2.75 1.99 4.29
CA ILE A 70 2.24 0.71 4.74
C ILE A 70 1.19 0.96 5.83
N TYR A 71 -0.01 0.44 5.61
CA TYR A 71 -1.05 0.35 6.61
C TYR A 71 -1.14 -1.11 7.09
N GLN A 72 -0.82 -1.33 8.37
CA GLN A 72 -0.95 -2.62 9.02
C GLN A 72 -2.37 -2.74 9.59
N LEU A 73 -3.00 -3.89 9.34
CA LEU A 73 -4.28 -4.23 9.94
C LEU A 73 -4.06 -4.52 11.43
N ASP A 74 -5.00 -4.09 12.27
CA ASP A 74 -4.99 -4.54 13.66
C ASP A 74 -5.38 -6.04 13.76
N GLU A 75 -5.22 -6.61 14.96
CA GLU A 75 -5.49 -8.03 15.19
C GLU A 75 -6.95 -8.42 14.89
N GLU A 76 -7.90 -7.53 15.19
CA GLU A 76 -9.33 -7.78 14.97
C GLU A 76 -9.65 -7.75 13.46
N GLU A 77 -9.20 -6.72 12.76
CA GLU A 77 -9.34 -6.56 11.32
C GLU A 77 -8.68 -7.70 10.55
N TRP A 78 -7.47 -8.09 10.97
CA TRP A 78 -6.78 -9.22 10.37
C TRP A 78 -7.52 -10.52 10.62
N SER A 79 -8.00 -10.75 11.84
CA SER A 79 -8.78 -11.95 12.15
C SER A 79 -10.05 -12.07 11.29
N TYR A 80 -10.70 -10.94 11.01
CA TYR A 80 -11.87 -10.87 10.14
C TYR A 80 -11.52 -11.11 8.66
N ARG A 81 -10.42 -10.52 8.17
CA ARG A 81 -10.03 -10.53 6.75
C ARG A 81 -9.21 -11.75 6.32
N SER A 82 -8.55 -12.44 7.27
CA SER A 82 -7.64 -13.57 7.03
C SER A 82 -8.24 -14.73 6.23
N SER A 83 -9.57 -14.82 6.10
CA SER A 83 -10.24 -15.88 5.35
C SER A 83 -10.21 -15.77 3.82
N TYR A 84 -9.54 -14.75 3.28
CA TYR A 84 -9.52 -14.45 1.85
C TYR A 84 -8.09 -14.24 1.31
N ASP A 85 -7.10 -15.01 1.80
CA ASP A 85 -5.69 -14.91 1.36
C ASP A 85 -5.13 -13.47 1.40
N MET A 86 -5.61 -12.66 2.35
CA MET A 86 -5.18 -11.26 2.48
C MET A 86 -3.87 -11.15 3.28
N THR A 87 -3.05 -10.17 2.90
CA THR A 87 -1.83 -9.78 3.63
C THR A 87 -2.17 -9.04 4.92
N THR A 88 -1.30 -9.14 5.93
CA THR A 88 -1.42 -8.45 7.24
C THR A 88 -1.32 -6.93 7.14
N ALA A 89 -0.84 -6.43 6.01
CA ALA A 89 -0.72 -5.01 5.71
C ALA A 89 -0.82 -4.76 4.20
N PHE A 90 -1.02 -3.51 3.80
CA PHE A 90 -1.04 -3.10 2.39
C PHE A 90 -0.54 -1.67 2.21
N TRP A 91 -0.13 -1.34 0.98
CA TRP A 91 0.18 0.03 0.59
C TRP A 91 -1.09 0.87 0.53
N GLN A 92 -1.14 1.92 1.35
CA GLN A 92 -2.25 2.86 1.41
C GLN A 92 -1.79 4.24 0.96
N HIS A 93 -2.58 4.87 0.09
CA HIS A 93 -2.36 6.24 -0.33
C HIS A 93 -2.48 7.22 0.84
N VAL A 94 -1.52 8.13 0.94
CA VAL A 94 -1.48 9.20 1.95
C VAL A 94 -2.00 10.48 1.30
N ASP A 95 -3.30 10.68 1.43
CA ASP A 95 -4.08 11.93 1.22
C ASP A 95 -4.56 12.37 -0.19
N ASN A 96 -5.67 13.13 -0.17
CA ASN A 96 -6.61 13.46 -1.26
C ASN A 96 -6.23 14.63 -2.19
N ALA A 97 -4.98 15.08 -2.22
CA ALA A 97 -4.61 16.22 -3.07
C ALA A 97 -4.60 15.77 -4.54
N SER A 98 -5.45 16.38 -5.36
CA SER A 98 -5.36 16.36 -6.82
C SER A 98 -3.95 16.79 -7.21
N ARG A 99 -3.04 15.84 -7.43
CA ARG A 99 -1.64 16.17 -7.68
C ARG A 99 -1.52 16.86 -9.03
N SER A 100 -0.59 17.81 -9.08
CA SER A 100 -0.20 18.47 -10.31
C SER A 100 0.12 17.44 -11.39
N ILE A 101 -0.34 17.73 -12.59
CA ILE A 101 -0.07 16.93 -13.79
C ILE A 101 1.06 17.63 -14.54
N PHE A 102 2.17 16.94 -14.75
CA PHE A 102 3.37 17.48 -15.36
C PHE A 102 3.52 16.99 -16.80
N SER A 103 4.16 17.78 -17.67
CA SER A 103 4.41 17.42 -19.07
C SER A 103 5.69 16.60 -19.27
N ASN A 104 6.56 16.53 -18.26
CA ASN A 104 7.80 15.75 -18.27
C ASN A 104 8.15 15.22 -16.86
N LEU A 105 9.07 14.26 -16.82
CA LEU A 105 9.50 13.58 -15.59
C LEU A 105 10.32 14.51 -14.67
N ASP A 106 11.19 15.33 -15.23
CA ASP A 106 12.11 16.16 -14.45
C ASP A 106 11.37 17.19 -13.61
N ASP A 107 10.32 17.80 -14.15
CA ASP A 107 9.46 18.73 -13.41
C ASP A 107 8.72 18.02 -12.28
N ALA A 108 8.22 16.79 -12.52
CA ALA A 108 7.57 15.99 -11.49
C ALA A 108 8.54 15.63 -10.35
N LEU A 109 9.79 15.28 -10.69
CA LEU A 109 10.82 14.98 -9.69
C LEU A 109 11.25 16.22 -8.91
N LYS A 110 11.44 17.35 -9.59
CA LYS A 110 11.87 18.61 -8.97
C LYS A 110 10.84 19.16 -7.99
N GLU A 111 9.55 19.00 -8.30
CA GLU A 111 8.48 19.38 -7.37
C GLU A 111 8.38 18.38 -6.21
N LEU A 112 8.46 17.08 -6.49
CA LEU A 112 8.50 16.02 -5.48
C LEU A 112 9.66 16.22 -4.47
N GLU A 113 10.82 16.70 -4.92
CA GLU A 113 11.96 17.03 -4.05
C GLU A 113 11.67 18.18 -3.06
N GLN A 114 10.66 19.01 -3.34
CA GLN A 114 10.28 20.13 -2.49
C GLN A 114 9.26 19.76 -1.44
N GLU A 115 8.54 18.64 -1.61
CA GLU A 115 7.55 18.11 -0.67
C GLU A 115 8.18 17.89 0.72
N ALA A 116 7.43 18.25 1.77
CA ALA A 116 7.91 18.14 3.14
C ALA A 116 8.20 16.69 3.51
N GLU A 117 7.36 15.78 3.04
CA GLU A 117 7.45 14.35 3.27
C GLU A 117 8.67 13.76 2.54
N TYR A 118 9.01 14.24 1.34
CA TYR A 118 10.20 13.79 0.62
C TYR A 118 11.50 14.19 1.33
N LYS A 119 11.57 15.40 1.88
CA LYS A 119 12.74 15.83 2.68
C LYS A 119 12.97 14.94 3.89
N GLY A 120 11.92 14.32 4.42
CA GLY A 120 11.99 13.32 5.48
C GLY A 120 12.47 11.93 5.04
N PHE A 121 12.55 11.65 3.73
CA PHE A 121 13.01 10.34 3.22
C PHE A 121 14.54 10.24 3.14
N SER A 122 15.23 11.37 2.95
CA SER A 122 16.68 11.46 2.75
C SER A 122 17.48 11.79 4.03
N SER A 123 16.79 12.02 5.15
CA SER A 123 17.39 12.34 6.46
C SER A 123 17.83 11.09 7.25
#